data_AF-A0A937T3A6-F1
#
_entry.id   AF-A0A937T3A6-F1
#
_cell.length_a   1.000
_cell.length_b   1.000
_cell.length_c   1.000
_cell.angle_alpha   90.00
_cell.angle_beta   90.00
_cell.angle_gamma   90.00
#
_symmetry.space_group_name_H-M   'P 1'
#
loop_
_entity.id
_entity.type
_entity.pdbx_description
1 polymer ?
#
loop_
_entity_poly.entity_id
_entity_poly.type
_entity_poly.pdbx_seq_one_letter_code
_entity_poly.pdbx_strand_id
1 'polypeptide(L)'
;MSGRSIRLLAVLGPGILVAATGVGAGDLATAAFTGGELGLAILWAVIVGAFLKFVLNEGLARWQLATGETLLEGCAERFGRPIIWLFLCYLAVWSFLVAAALMGAVGVTGHAVYPLFGTEAVNANKIFYGVLHSALAVVLVNVGGYRLFGKIMGVCIGIMFVVVVLTAVAMRPPLGELASGLLWPAIPQITSEGVSWTVALMGGVGGTLTVLCYGYWIREEGRQGIEDLKTCRIDLATGYVMTAVFGLAMVVIGSSLGPMEGGGAK
;
A
#
# COMPACT_ATOMS: atom_id res chain seq x y z
N MET A 1 15.19 -31.10 4.00
CA MET A 1 15.35 -29.63 3.89
C MET A 1 14.03 -28.86 3.67
N SER A 2 12.85 -29.47 3.90
CA SER A 2 11.53 -28.83 3.66
C SER A 2 10.91 -28.14 4.90
N GLY A 3 11.36 -28.44 6.12
CA GLY A 3 10.77 -27.88 7.36
C GLY A 3 11.22 -26.47 7.75
N ARG A 4 12.29 -25.94 7.14
CA ARG A 4 12.84 -24.61 7.51
C ARG A 4 12.10 -23.46 6.80
N SER A 5 11.65 -23.68 5.57
CA SER A 5 10.91 -22.70 4.77
C SER A 5 9.48 -22.48 5.30
N ILE A 6 8.84 -23.51 5.83
CA ILE A 6 7.49 -23.40 6.43
C ILE A 6 7.52 -22.59 7.73
N ARG A 7 8.58 -22.73 8.55
CA ARG A 7 8.79 -21.88 9.73
C ARG A 7 9.10 -20.43 9.36
N LEU A 8 9.82 -20.19 8.25
CA LEU A 8 10.10 -18.84 7.78
C LEU A 8 8.83 -18.13 7.28
N LEU A 9 7.96 -18.85 6.54
CA LEU A 9 6.66 -18.33 6.09
C LEU A 9 5.70 -18.05 7.26
N ALA A 10 5.73 -18.88 8.32
CA ALA A 10 4.97 -18.61 9.54
C ALA A 10 5.50 -17.39 10.31
N VAL A 11 6.82 -17.11 10.21
CA VAL A 11 7.46 -15.95 10.85
C VAL A 11 7.22 -14.64 10.09
N LEU A 12 6.94 -14.70 8.79
CA LEU A 12 6.76 -13.52 7.92
C LEU A 12 5.30 -13.05 7.79
N GLY A 13 4.38 -13.58 8.60
CA GLY A 13 2.94 -13.33 8.48
C GLY A 13 2.57 -11.83 8.56
N PRO A 14 2.86 -11.14 9.68
CA PRO A 14 2.50 -9.74 9.84
C PRO A 14 3.17 -8.80 8.84
N GLY A 15 4.43 -9.02 8.46
CA GLY A 15 5.15 -8.21 7.49
C GLY A 15 4.68 -8.41 6.05
N ILE A 16 4.30 -9.63 5.67
CA ILE A 16 3.62 -9.88 4.40
C ILE A 16 2.24 -9.22 4.40
N LEU A 17 1.51 -9.25 5.52
CA LEU A 17 0.26 -8.51 5.66
C LEU A 17 0.49 -6.99 5.56
N VAL A 18 1.58 -6.45 6.10
CA VAL A 18 1.96 -5.04 5.92
C VAL A 18 2.20 -4.74 4.44
N ALA A 19 2.96 -5.57 3.72
CA ALA A 19 3.17 -5.37 2.29
C ALA A 19 1.86 -5.47 1.50
N ALA A 20 1.03 -6.46 1.82
CA ALA A 20 -0.19 -6.77 1.10
C ALA A 20 -1.29 -5.72 1.32
N THR A 21 -1.42 -5.20 2.55
CA THR A 21 -2.44 -4.21 2.90
C THR A 21 -1.93 -2.77 2.82
N GLY A 22 -0.62 -2.57 2.95
CA GLY A 22 0.04 -1.27 2.88
C GLY A 22 0.35 -0.80 1.46
N VAL A 23 -0.05 -1.58 0.46
CA VAL A 23 -0.02 -1.22 -0.96
C VAL A 23 -1.46 -1.20 -1.46
N GLY A 24 -2.07 -0.01 -1.40
CA GLY A 24 -3.45 0.20 -1.85
C GLY A 24 -3.54 0.70 -3.30
N ALA A 25 -4.79 0.79 -3.80
CA ALA A 25 -5.07 1.44 -5.09
C ALA A 25 -4.61 2.92 -5.15
N GLY A 26 -4.59 3.61 -4.01
CA GLY A 26 -4.06 4.97 -3.89
C GLY A 26 -2.55 5.04 -4.07
N ASP A 27 -1.80 4.08 -3.51
CA ASP A 27 -0.34 4.04 -3.61
C ASP A 27 0.10 3.65 -5.02
N LEU A 28 -0.64 2.71 -5.63
CA LEU A 28 -0.58 2.36 -7.04
C LEU A 28 -0.73 3.61 -7.93
N ALA A 29 -1.82 4.36 -7.75
CA ALA A 29 -2.11 5.53 -8.56
C ALA A 29 -1.06 6.63 -8.35
N THR A 30 -0.69 6.92 -7.10
CA THR A 30 0.30 7.96 -6.77
C THR A 30 1.67 7.63 -7.37
N ALA A 31 2.12 6.37 -7.27
CA ALA A 31 3.37 5.92 -7.86
C ALA A 31 3.35 5.97 -9.39
N ALA A 32 2.25 5.57 -10.02
CA ALA A 32 2.09 5.64 -11.47
C ALA A 32 2.09 7.10 -11.97
N PHE A 33 1.31 7.98 -11.33
CA PHE A 33 1.26 9.41 -11.68
C PHE A 33 2.62 10.08 -11.49
N THR A 34 3.26 9.84 -10.34
CA THR A 34 4.59 10.40 -10.08
C THR A 34 5.62 9.91 -11.09
N GLY A 35 5.56 8.63 -11.49
CA GLY A 35 6.41 8.10 -12.56
C GLY A 35 6.14 8.75 -13.92
N GLY A 36 4.88 9.03 -14.25
CA GLY A 36 4.52 9.75 -15.48
C GLY A 36 5.03 11.19 -15.52
N GLU A 37 5.00 11.89 -14.39
CA GLU A 37 5.42 13.29 -14.27
C GLU A 37 6.94 13.47 -14.12
N LEU A 38 7.58 12.63 -13.30
CA LEU A 38 8.99 12.77 -12.91
C LEU A 38 9.90 11.69 -13.52
N GLY A 39 9.34 10.73 -14.24
CA GLY A 39 10.10 9.67 -14.88
C GLY A 39 10.85 8.77 -13.89
N LEU A 40 11.90 8.11 -14.39
CA LEU A 40 12.72 7.19 -13.59
C LEU A 40 13.63 7.92 -12.59
N ALA A 41 13.84 9.22 -12.71
CA ALA A 41 14.73 9.99 -11.84
C ALA A 41 14.29 9.97 -10.35
N ILE A 42 13.03 9.62 -10.08
CA ILE A 42 12.44 9.67 -8.73
C ILE A 42 12.43 8.34 -7.98
N LEU A 43 13.00 7.26 -8.55
CA LEU A 43 12.97 5.92 -7.95
C LEU A 43 13.57 5.88 -6.53
N TRP A 44 14.60 6.69 -6.26
CA TRP A 44 15.20 6.84 -4.93
C TRP A 44 14.18 7.23 -3.86
N ALA A 45 13.15 8.02 -4.21
CA ALA A 45 12.13 8.48 -3.28
C ALA A 45 11.28 7.30 -2.76
N VAL A 46 11.06 6.27 -3.58
CA VAL A 46 10.39 5.03 -3.14
C VAL A 46 11.22 4.32 -2.08
N ILE A 47 12.54 4.21 -2.30
CA ILE A 47 13.46 3.56 -1.36
C ILE A 47 13.49 4.32 -0.03
N VAL A 48 13.62 5.65 -0.08
CA VAL A 48 13.62 6.48 1.12
C VAL A 48 12.27 6.41 1.83
N GLY A 49 11.16 6.49 1.11
CA GLY A 49 9.81 6.35 1.68
C GLY A 49 9.63 5.01 2.41
N ALA A 50 9.96 3.90 1.75
CA ALA A 50 9.89 2.57 2.36
C ALA A 50 10.82 2.43 3.58
N PHE A 51 12.04 2.99 3.52
CA PHE A 51 12.96 2.98 4.64
C PHE A 51 12.46 3.80 5.83
N LEU A 52 11.93 5.00 5.60
CA LEU A 52 11.36 5.84 6.66
C LEU A 52 10.18 5.14 7.33
N LYS A 53 9.33 4.47 6.54
CA LYS A 53 8.19 3.69 7.07
C LYS A 53 8.67 2.48 7.86
N PHE A 54 9.72 1.79 7.40
CA PHE A 54 10.36 0.72 8.16
C PHE A 54 10.85 1.22 9.51
N VAL A 55 11.59 2.33 9.56
CA VAL A 55 12.11 2.90 10.81
C VAL A 55 10.97 3.31 11.75
N LEU A 56 9.93 3.95 11.20
CA LEU A 56 8.76 4.34 11.99
C LEU A 56 8.05 3.11 12.59
N ASN A 57 7.78 2.10 11.77
CA ASN A 57 7.02 0.93 12.21
C ASN A 57 7.85 0.01 13.13
N GLU A 58 9.17 -0.06 12.94
CA GLU A 58 10.09 -0.72 13.89
C GLU A 58 10.06 0.00 15.24
N GLY A 59 10.05 1.33 15.23
CA GLY A 59 9.95 2.13 16.45
C GLY A 59 8.66 1.86 17.22
N LEU A 60 7.53 1.78 16.51
CA LEU A 60 6.23 1.43 17.10
C LEU A 60 6.20 -0.01 17.63
N ALA A 61 6.72 -0.97 16.86
CA ALA A 61 6.82 -2.35 17.28
C ALA A 61 7.70 -2.50 18.54
N ARG A 62 8.85 -1.83 18.57
CA ARG A 62 9.75 -1.81 19.73
C ARG A 62 9.08 -1.18 20.94
N TRP A 63 8.34 -0.08 20.76
CA TRP A 63 7.59 0.56 21.83
C TRP A 63 6.54 -0.42 22.40
N GLN A 64 5.74 -1.07 21.55
CA GLN A 64 4.73 -2.04 21.99
C GLN A 64 5.33 -3.27 22.66
N LEU A 65 6.45 -3.80 22.17
CA LEU A 65 7.14 -4.93 22.81
C LEU A 65 7.75 -4.56 24.18
N ALA A 66 7.99 -3.26 24.44
CA ALA A 66 8.51 -2.77 25.71
C ALA A 66 7.41 -2.39 26.70
N THR A 67 6.28 -1.86 26.23
CA THR A 67 5.17 -1.40 27.09
C THR A 67 4.04 -2.42 27.23
N GLY A 68 3.88 -3.33 26.27
CA GLY A 68 2.72 -4.22 26.18
C GLY A 68 1.45 -3.56 25.61
N GLU A 69 1.51 -2.26 25.29
CA GLU A 69 0.39 -1.47 24.78
C GLU A 69 0.50 -1.27 23.26
N THR A 70 -0.62 -1.19 22.55
CA THR A 70 -0.68 -0.71 21.15
C THR A 70 -0.66 0.82 21.08
N LEU A 71 -0.26 1.40 19.94
CA LEU A 71 -0.06 2.86 19.86
C LEU A 71 -1.32 3.64 20.28
N LEU A 72 -2.51 3.13 19.92
CA LEU A 72 -3.78 3.73 20.30
C LEU A 72 -4.08 3.59 21.78
N GLU A 73 -3.80 2.42 22.38
CA GLU A 73 -3.94 2.21 23.83
C GLU A 73 -3.00 3.16 24.60
N GLY A 74 -1.72 3.23 24.20
CA GLY A 74 -0.77 4.15 24.81
C GLY A 74 -1.18 5.62 24.63
N CYS A 75 -1.62 6.03 23.45
CA CYS A 75 -2.14 7.40 23.27
C CYS A 75 -3.34 7.68 24.19
N ALA A 76 -4.29 6.75 24.28
CA ALA A 76 -5.47 6.89 25.13
C ALA A 76 -5.12 6.97 26.62
N GLU A 77 -4.14 6.20 27.09
CA GLU A 77 -3.69 6.21 28.47
C GLU A 77 -2.95 7.50 28.85
N ARG A 78 -2.08 8.02 27.97
CA ARG A 78 -1.24 9.20 28.29
C ARG A 78 -1.93 10.53 27.99
N PHE A 79 -2.74 10.61 26.95
CA PHE A 79 -3.44 11.85 26.53
C PHE A 79 -4.93 11.87 26.91
N GLY A 80 -5.44 10.76 27.45
CA GLY A 80 -6.83 10.64 27.89
C GLY A 80 -7.80 10.34 26.75
N ARG A 81 -9.08 10.17 27.13
CA ARG A 81 -10.17 9.79 26.23
C ARG A 81 -10.45 10.70 25.03
N PRO A 82 -10.17 12.02 25.04
CA PRO A 82 -10.41 12.87 23.86
C PRO A 82 -9.66 12.40 22.60
N ILE A 83 -8.49 11.78 22.74
CA ILE A 83 -7.71 11.29 21.60
C ILE A 83 -8.43 10.17 20.84
N ILE A 84 -9.22 9.36 21.55
CA ILE A 84 -10.01 8.27 20.95
C ILE A 84 -11.07 8.87 20.04
N TRP A 85 -11.78 9.90 20.50
CA TRP A 85 -12.79 10.59 19.70
C TRP A 85 -12.18 11.28 18.49
N LEU A 86 -11.03 11.94 18.65
CA LEU A 86 -10.29 12.53 17.54
C LEU A 86 -9.92 11.46 16.50
N PHE A 87 -9.37 10.33 16.96
CA PHE A 87 -9.02 9.21 16.08
C PHE A 87 -10.25 8.61 15.39
N LEU A 88 -11.38 8.46 16.08
CA LEU A 88 -12.63 7.96 15.49
C LEU A 88 -13.17 8.91 14.43
N CYS A 89 -13.17 10.22 14.68
CA CYS A 89 -13.55 11.23 13.69
C CYS A 89 -12.64 11.17 12.46
N TYR A 90 -11.32 11.11 12.67
CA TYR A 90 -10.36 10.91 11.59
C TYR A 90 -10.64 9.63 10.80
N LEU A 91 -10.83 8.50 11.49
CA LEU A 91 -11.04 7.20 10.88
C LEU A 91 -12.34 7.18 10.07
N ALA A 92 -13.42 7.82 10.55
CA ALA A 92 -14.68 7.91 9.83
C ALA A 92 -14.52 8.68 8.50
N VAL A 93 -13.90 9.86 8.55
CA VAL A 93 -13.63 10.68 7.36
C VAL A 93 -12.71 9.95 6.39
N TRP A 94 -11.61 9.39 6.90
CA TRP A 94 -10.65 8.63 6.10
C TRP A 94 -11.30 7.41 5.44
N SER A 95 -12.09 6.63 6.18
CA SER A 95 -12.76 5.44 5.65
C SER A 95 -13.74 5.79 4.54
N PHE A 96 -14.49 6.88 4.70
CA PHE A 96 -15.41 7.37 3.67
C PHE A 96 -14.67 7.76 2.38
N LEU A 97 -13.59 8.55 2.51
CA LEU A 97 -12.80 9.00 1.36
C LEU A 97 -12.10 7.84 0.65
N VAL A 98 -11.52 6.91 1.40
CA VAL A 98 -10.87 5.72 0.82
C VAL A 98 -11.89 4.79 0.18
N ALA A 99 -13.06 4.58 0.80
CA ALA A 99 -14.13 3.81 0.19
C ALA A 99 -14.59 4.43 -1.13
N ALA A 100 -14.80 5.75 -1.18
CA ALA A 100 -15.16 6.45 -2.41
C ALA A 100 -14.07 6.29 -3.50
N ALA A 101 -12.80 6.45 -3.14
CA ALA A 101 -11.68 6.27 -4.07
C ALA A 101 -11.59 4.83 -4.61
N LEU A 102 -11.74 3.82 -3.74
CA LEU A 102 -11.71 2.41 -4.13
C LEU A 102 -12.90 2.04 -5.02
N MET A 103 -14.11 2.53 -4.70
CA MET A 103 -15.29 2.36 -5.56
C MET A 103 -15.10 2.98 -6.94
N GLY A 104 -14.51 4.18 -6.99
CA GLY A 104 -14.15 4.84 -8.25
C GLY A 104 -13.13 4.02 -9.05
N ALA A 105 -12.08 3.52 -8.39
CA ALA A 105 -11.04 2.72 -9.03
C ALA A 105 -11.61 1.44 -9.67
N VAL A 106 -12.37 0.63 -8.92
CA VAL A 106 -12.99 -0.58 -9.48
C VAL A 106 -14.04 -0.27 -10.55
N GLY A 107 -14.72 0.88 -10.44
CA GLY A 107 -15.64 1.38 -11.47
C GLY A 107 -14.94 1.65 -12.79
N VAL A 108 -13.83 2.39 -12.75
CA VAL A 108 -12.98 2.70 -13.92
C VAL A 108 -12.38 1.42 -14.50
N THR A 109 -11.84 0.55 -13.66
CA THR A 109 -11.28 -0.74 -14.10
C THR A 109 -12.34 -1.60 -14.77
N GLY A 110 -13.55 -1.70 -14.19
CA GLY A 110 -14.66 -2.45 -14.78
C GLY A 110 -15.05 -1.92 -16.15
N HIS A 111 -15.17 -0.59 -16.30
CA HIS A 111 -15.43 0.05 -17.58
C HIS A 111 -14.33 -0.24 -18.62
N ALA A 112 -13.06 -0.18 -18.23
CA ALA A 112 -11.93 -0.44 -19.11
C ALA A 112 -11.84 -1.91 -19.57
N VAL A 113 -12.22 -2.86 -18.71
CA VAL A 113 -12.20 -4.30 -19.03
C VAL A 113 -13.40 -4.70 -19.89
N TYR A 114 -14.59 -4.24 -19.53
CA TYR A 114 -15.82 -4.58 -20.25
C TYR A 114 -16.85 -3.44 -20.15
N PRO A 115 -16.98 -2.58 -21.17
CA PRO A 115 -17.94 -1.48 -21.14
C PRO A 115 -19.36 -1.98 -21.46
N LEU A 116 -20.06 -2.52 -20.45
CA LEU A 116 -21.39 -3.14 -20.57
C LEU A 116 -22.44 -2.27 -21.27
N PHE A 117 -22.46 -0.96 -21.01
CA PHE A 117 -23.42 -0.01 -21.59
C PHE A 117 -22.87 0.72 -22.83
N GLY A 118 -21.80 0.20 -23.44
CA GLY A 118 -21.05 0.85 -24.52
C GLY A 118 -19.90 1.70 -24.00
N THR A 119 -18.92 1.94 -24.87
CA THR A 119 -17.67 2.67 -24.55
C THR A 119 -17.90 4.13 -24.19
N GLU A 120 -18.93 4.77 -24.76
CA GLU A 120 -19.26 6.18 -24.50
C GLU A 120 -19.98 6.39 -23.16
N ALA A 121 -20.64 5.36 -22.62
CA ALA A 121 -21.40 5.41 -21.38
C ALA A 121 -20.49 5.27 -20.13
N VAL A 122 -19.39 6.04 -20.10
CA VAL A 122 -18.33 5.93 -19.08
C VAL A 122 -18.91 6.01 -17.65
N ASN A 123 -19.72 7.02 -17.36
CA ASN A 123 -20.27 7.23 -16.01
C ASN A 123 -21.24 6.11 -15.59
N ALA A 124 -22.09 5.65 -16.50
CA ALA A 124 -23.02 4.56 -16.22
C ALA A 124 -22.27 3.26 -15.92
N ASN A 125 -21.23 2.94 -16.70
CA ASN A 125 -20.35 1.79 -16.45
C ASN A 125 -19.61 1.93 -15.12
N LYS A 126 -18.98 3.09 -14.84
CA LYS A 126 -18.26 3.35 -13.58
C LYS A 126 -19.17 3.12 -12.36
N ILE A 127 -20.38 3.70 -12.36
CA ILE A 127 -21.35 3.56 -11.27
C ILE A 127 -21.79 2.10 -11.12
N PHE A 128 -22.13 1.44 -12.23
CA PHE A 128 -22.57 0.04 -12.20
C PHE A 128 -21.50 -0.88 -11.62
N TYR A 129 -20.26 -0.80 -12.10
CA TYR A 129 -19.16 -1.62 -11.60
C TYR A 129 -18.78 -1.27 -10.16
N GLY A 130 -18.83 0.01 -9.78
CA GLY A 130 -18.62 0.45 -8.40
C GLY A 130 -19.63 -0.18 -7.44
N VAL A 131 -20.92 -0.10 -7.78
CA VAL A 131 -22.01 -0.70 -6.97
C VAL A 131 -21.90 -2.23 -6.96
N LEU A 132 -21.66 -2.85 -8.12
CA LEU A 132 -21.57 -4.30 -8.24
C LEU A 132 -20.43 -4.88 -7.39
N HIS A 133 -19.21 -4.36 -7.51
CA HIS A 133 -18.07 -4.84 -6.73
C HIS A 133 -18.25 -4.59 -5.23
N SER A 134 -18.86 -3.45 -4.85
CA SER A 134 -19.17 -3.16 -3.45
C SER A 134 -20.19 -4.14 -2.87
N ALA A 135 -21.25 -4.46 -3.63
CA ALA A 135 -22.24 -5.46 -3.24
C ALA A 135 -21.63 -6.85 -3.12
N LEU A 136 -20.77 -7.24 -4.07
CA LEU A 136 -20.04 -8.52 -4.02
C LEU A 136 -19.12 -8.60 -2.80
N ALA A 137 -18.43 -7.51 -2.44
CA ALA A 137 -17.61 -7.46 -1.24
C ALA A 137 -18.45 -7.66 0.04
N VAL A 138 -19.61 -7.02 0.13
CA VAL A 138 -20.55 -7.20 1.27
C VAL A 138 -21.04 -8.65 1.36
N VAL A 139 -21.44 -9.25 0.24
CA VAL A 139 -21.86 -10.66 0.20
C VAL A 139 -20.72 -11.58 0.62
N LEU A 140 -19.50 -11.33 0.11
CA LEU A 140 -18.32 -12.14 0.44
C LEU A 140 -18.01 -12.11 1.94
N VAL A 141 -18.06 -10.93 2.56
CA VAL A 141 -17.80 -10.78 4.00
C VAL A 141 -18.89 -11.46 4.82
N ASN A 142 -20.17 -11.27 4.45
CA ASN A 142 -21.30 -11.84 5.19
C ASN A 142 -21.37 -13.37 5.10
N VAL A 143 -21.08 -13.96 3.94
CA VAL A 143 -21.18 -15.41 3.71
C VAL A 143 -19.89 -16.14 4.09
N GLY A 144 -18.74 -15.57 3.75
CA GLY A 144 -17.43 -16.22 3.89
C GLY A 144 -16.74 -16.04 5.23
N GLY A 145 -17.14 -15.02 5.99
CA GLY A 145 -16.44 -14.58 7.19
C GLY A 145 -14.99 -14.16 6.93
N TYR A 146 -14.26 -13.85 8.01
CA TYR A 146 -12.89 -13.32 7.93
C TYR A 146 -11.90 -14.27 7.23
N ARG A 147 -12.03 -15.59 7.43
CA ARG A 147 -11.11 -16.58 6.87
C ARG A 147 -11.19 -16.69 5.35
N LEU A 148 -12.39 -16.68 4.77
CA LEU A 148 -12.54 -16.75 3.31
C LEU A 148 -12.08 -15.44 2.66
N PHE A 149 -12.49 -14.31 3.24
CA PHE A 149 -12.08 -12.98 2.81
C PHE A 149 -10.56 -12.85 2.75
N GLY A 150 -9.85 -13.21 3.84
CA GLY A 150 -8.40 -13.13 3.91
C GLY A 150 -7.70 -13.99 2.85
N LYS A 151 -8.20 -15.20 2.58
CA LYS A 151 -7.64 -16.08 1.53
C LYS A 151 -7.79 -15.48 0.13
N ILE A 152 -8.98 -15.00 -0.20
CA ILE A 152 -9.25 -14.41 -1.53
C ILE A 152 -8.42 -13.15 -1.72
N MET A 153 -8.39 -12.25 -0.74
CA MET A 153 -7.58 -11.04 -0.79
C MET A 153 -6.10 -11.35 -0.96
N GLY A 154 -5.57 -12.33 -0.21
CA GLY A 154 -4.18 -12.77 -0.35
C GLY A 154 -3.85 -13.25 -1.77
N VAL A 155 -4.75 -14.01 -2.40
CA VAL A 155 -4.58 -14.46 -3.80
C VAL A 155 -4.63 -13.27 -4.76
N CYS A 156 -5.62 -12.38 -4.65
CA CYS A 156 -5.75 -11.20 -5.50
C CYS A 156 -4.52 -10.29 -5.41
N ILE A 157 -4.02 -10.03 -4.20
CA ILE A 157 -2.83 -9.21 -3.97
C ILE A 157 -1.58 -9.89 -4.52
N GLY A 158 -1.45 -11.21 -4.34
CA GLY A 158 -0.36 -11.98 -4.92
C GLY A 158 -0.33 -11.90 -6.44
N ILE A 159 -1.48 -12.07 -7.10
CA ILE A 159 -1.61 -11.92 -8.55
C ILE A 159 -1.26 -10.50 -8.97
N MET A 160 -1.81 -9.49 -8.31
CA MET A 160 -1.52 -8.07 -8.58
C MET A 160 -0.03 -7.78 -8.50
N PHE A 161 0.65 -8.22 -7.44
CA PHE A 161 2.09 -8.02 -7.26
C PHE A 161 2.88 -8.63 -8.41
N VAL A 162 2.59 -9.89 -8.76
CA VAL A 162 3.28 -10.59 -9.85
C VAL A 162 3.05 -9.88 -11.19
N VAL A 163 1.81 -9.54 -11.51
CA VAL A 163 1.46 -8.86 -12.78
C VAL A 163 2.16 -7.50 -12.88
N VAL A 164 2.14 -6.69 -11.82
CA VAL A 164 2.79 -5.38 -11.80
C VAL A 164 4.30 -5.52 -12.01
N VAL A 165 4.96 -6.40 -11.26
CA VAL A 165 6.42 -6.59 -11.38
C VAL A 165 6.80 -7.11 -12.76
N LEU A 166 6.08 -8.10 -13.29
CA LEU A 166 6.32 -8.63 -14.63
C LEU A 166 6.10 -7.56 -15.72
N THR A 167 5.08 -6.71 -15.57
CA THR A 167 4.82 -5.61 -16.50
C THR A 167 5.96 -4.60 -16.48
N ALA A 168 6.43 -4.19 -15.31
CA ALA A 168 7.58 -3.29 -15.18
C ALA A 168 8.85 -3.87 -15.83
N VAL A 169 9.12 -5.17 -15.65
CA VAL A 169 10.25 -5.85 -16.31
C VAL A 169 10.06 -5.92 -17.83
N ALA A 170 8.83 -6.19 -18.29
CA ALA A 170 8.49 -6.25 -19.71
C ALA A 170 8.66 -4.89 -20.41
N MET A 171 8.58 -3.78 -19.67
CA MET A 171 8.82 -2.44 -20.22
C MET A 171 10.29 -2.16 -20.57
N ARG A 172 11.22 -2.97 -20.07
CA ARG A 172 12.67 -2.88 -20.36
C ARG A 172 13.20 -1.44 -20.25
N PRO A 173 13.05 -0.78 -19.07
CA PRO A 173 13.58 0.56 -18.88
C PRO A 173 15.11 0.58 -19.12
N PRO A 174 15.67 1.68 -19.65
CA PRO A 174 17.11 1.81 -19.85
C PRO A 174 17.86 1.60 -18.51
N LEU A 175 18.77 0.62 -18.47
CA LEU A 175 19.45 0.25 -17.22
C LEU A 175 20.25 1.41 -16.60
N GLY A 176 20.79 2.29 -17.45
CA GLY A 176 21.49 3.50 -17.01
C GLY A 176 20.57 4.46 -16.25
N GLU A 177 19.37 4.71 -16.78
CA GLU A 177 18.37 5.59 -16.15
C GLU A 177 17.80 4.98 -14.88
N LEU A 178 17.57 3.66 -14.87
CA LEU A 178 17.15 2.93 -13.67
C LEU A 178 18.19 3.05 -12.55
N ALA A 179 19.47 2.86 -12.88
CA ALA A 179 20.56 2.97 -11.92
C ALA A 179 20.72 4.42 -11.43
N SER A 180 20.67 5.42 -12.32
CA SER A 180 20.73 6.82 -11.90
C SER A 180 19.55 7.22 -11.04
N GLY A 181 18.34 6.76 -11.38
CA GLY A 181 17.13 7.06 -10.62
C GLY A 181 17.11 6.46 -9.22
N LEU A 182 17.77 5.31 -9.03
CA LEU A 182 17.90 4.65 -7.73
C LEU A 182 19.01 5.24 -6.86
N LEU A 183 20.14 5.63 -7.46
CA LEU A 183 21.36 6.00 -6.74
C LEU A 183 21.57 7.51 -6.60
N TRP A 184 21.02 8.30 -7.54
CA TRP A 184 21.22 9.74 -7.56
C TRP A 184 19.92 10.47 -7.21
N PRO A 185 19.83 11.10 -6.03
CA PRO A 185 18.64 11.81 -5.63
C PRO A 185 18.50 13.11 -6.43
N ALA A 186 17.72 13.04 -7.50
CA ALA A 186 17.30 14.19 -8.29
C ALA A 186 15.77 14.32 -8.23
N ILE A 187 15.31 15.56 -8.17
CA ILE A 187 13.88 15.90 -8.27
C ILE A 187 13.73 16.71 -9.56
N PRO A 188 13.20 16.09 -10.64
CA PRO A 188 12.81 16.83 -11.83
C PRO A 188 11.77 17.89 -11.47
N GLN A 189 11.78 19.01 -12.20
CA GLN A 189 10.78 20.07 -12.03
C GLN A 189 10.68 20.59 -10.57
N ILE A 190 11.80 20.67 -9.86
CA ILE A 190 11.85 21.06 -8.44
C ILE A 190 11.20 22.43 -8.16
N THR A 191 11.19 23.34 -9.15
CA THR A 191 10.61 24.68 -9.05
C THR A 191 9.09 24.72 -9.26
N SER A 192 8.46 23.61 -9.66
CA SER A 192 7.01 23.50 -9.85
C SER A 192 6.44 22.39 -8.95
N GLU A 193 5.72 21.41 -9.51
CA GLU A 193 5.05 20.35 -8.75
C GLU A 193 5.97 19.19 -8.39
N GLY A 194 7.23 19.18 -8.84
CA GLY A 194 8.15 18.06 -8.63
C GLY A 194 8.36 17.69 -7.16
N VAL A 195 8.43 18.68 -6.27
CA VAL A 195 8.52 18.45 -4.82
C VAL A 195 7.22 17.84 -4.28
N SER A 196 6.07 18.32 -4.74
CA SER A 196 4.75 17.82 -4.31
C SER A 196 4.58 16.34 -4.67
N TRP A 197 4.87 15.99 -5.92
CA TRP A 197 4.83 14.61 -6.40
C TRP A 197 5.83 13.70 -5.68
N THR A 198 7.04 14.20 -5.41
CA THR A 198 8.05 13.46 -4.63
C THR A 198 7.56 13.15 -3.21
N VAL A 199 7.02 14.15 -2.52
CA VAL A 199 6.51 13.99 -1.14
C VAL A 199 5.27 13.11 -1.12
N ALA A 200 4.37 13.25 -2.10
CA ALA A 200 3.21 12.39 -2.26
C ALA A 200 3.63 10.92 -2.45
N LEU A 201 4.61 10.64 -3.30
CA LEU A 201 5.18 9.31 -3.50
C LEU A 201 5.78 8.76 -2.21
N MET A 202 6.63 9.52 -1.52
CA MET A 202 7.26 9.10 -0.26
C MET A 202 6.22 8.83 0.84
N GLY A 203 5.16 9.64 0.90
CA GLY A 203 4.08 9.51 1.88
C GLY A 203 3.16 8.32 1.61
N GLY A 204 2.86 8.07 0.32
CA GLY A 204 2.00 6.99 -0.15
C GLY A 204 2.64 5.61 -0.01
N VAL A 205 3.94 5.46 -0.27
CA VAL A 205 4.63 4.17 -0.14
C VAL A 205 4.47 3.62 1.29
N GLY A 206 3.77 2.49 1.44
CA GLY A 206 3.67 1.75 2.69
C GLY A 206 2.60 2.22 3.68
N GLY A 207 1.43 2.67 3.17
CA GLY A 207 0.11 2.71 3.83
C GLY A 207 0.03 3.22 5.28
N THR A 208 -0.73 4.30 5.53
CA THR A 208 -0.85 4.93 6.87
C THR A 208 -1.56 4.06 7.91
N LEU A 209 -2.71 3.46 7.60
CA LEU A 209 -3.46 2.64 8.57
C LEU A 209 -2.71 1.35 8.91
N THR A 210 -2.03 0.77 7.92
CA THR A 210 -1.25 -0.47 8.06
C THR A 210 -0.16 -0.38 9.13
N VAL A 211 0.46 0.80 9.29
CA VAL A 211 1.43 1.08 10.35
C VAL A 211 0.79 0.90 11.74
N LEU A 212 -0.47 1.31 11.91
CA LEU A 212 -1.21 1.10 13.17
C LEU A 212 -1.62 -0.37 13.35
N CYS A 213 -2.01 -1.04 12.27
CA CYS A 213 -2.46 -2.43 12.30
C CYS A 213 -1.33 -3.42 12.66
N TYR A 214 -0.08 -3.12 12.29
CA TYR A 214 1.05 -4.01 12.57
C TYR A 214 1.17 -4.36 14.06
N GLY A 215 0.94 -3.39 14.95
CA GLY A 215 0.92 -3.61 16.39
C GLY A 215 -0.11 -4.65 16.85
N TYR A 216 -1.29 -4.65 16.23
CA TYR A 216 -2.32 -5.66 16.53
C TYR A 216 -1.95 -7.04 15.98
N TRP A 217 -1.30 -7.11 14.81
CA TRP A 217 -0.87 -8.38 14.22
C TRP A 217 0.26 -9.05 14.99
N ILE A 218 1.25 -8.29 15.48
CA ILE A 218 2.29 -8.89 16.33
C ILE A 218 1.71 -9.42 17.65
N ARG A 219 0.68 -8.77 18.20
CA ARG A 219 -0.03 -9.25 19.39
C ARG A 219 -0.80 -10.54 19.12
N GLU A 220 -1.49 -10.63 17.98
CA GLU A 220 -2.24 -11.82 17.56
C GLU A 220 -1.31 -13.02 17.30
N GLU A 221 -0.11 -12.77 16.75
CA GLU A 221 0.96 -13.77 16.58
C GLU A 221 1.67 -14.14 17.90
N GLY A 222 1.24 -13.58 19.04
CA GLY A 222 1.81 -13.88 20.35
C GLY A 222 3.20 -13.29 20.59
N ARG A 223 3.63 -12.29 19.80
CA ARG A 223 4.90 -11.59 20.00
C ARG A 223 4.71 -10.53 21.09
N GLN A 224 5.31 -10.76 22.25
CA GLN A 224 5.02 -9.96 23.46
C GLN A 224 6.29 -9.47 24.17
N GLY A 225 7.48 -9.93 23.75
CA GLY A 225 8.74 -9.61 24.42
C GLY A 225 9.78 -8.94 23.52
N ILE A 226 10.78 -8.30 24.14
CA ILE A 226 11.94 -7.73 23.44
C ILE A 226 12.72 -8.81 22.65
N GLU A 227 12.63 -10.07 23.08
CA GLU A 227 13.18 -11.22 22.36
C GLU A 227 12.62 -11.39 20.94
N ASP A 228 11.37 -10.96 20.71
CA ASP A 228 10.74 -10.97 19.39
C ASP A 228 11.16 -9.79 18.51
N LEU A 229 11.90 -8.81 19.04
CA LEU A 229 12.25 -7.60 18.29
C LEU A 229 13.04 -7.92 17.01
N LYS A 230 13.96 -8.89 17.08
CA LYS A 230 14.71 -9.32 15.89
C LYS A 230 13.79 -9.92 14.83
N THR A 231 12.81 -10.71 15.27
CA THR A 231 11.78 -11.31 14.41
C THR A 231 10.94 -10.22 13.75
N CYS A 232 10.44 -9.25 14.54
CA CYS A 232 9.70 -8.10 14.03
C CYS A 232 10.50 -7.25 13.03
N ARG A 233 11.81 -7.07 13.25
CA ARG A 233 12.67 -6.35 12.29
C ARG A 233 12.80 -7.07 10.95
N ILE A 234 13.01 -8.38 10.98
CA ILE A 234 13.12 -9.18 9.74
C ILE A 234 11.77 -9.18 9.00
N ASP A 235 10.68 -9.30 9.75
CA ASP A 235 9.32 -9.30 9.24
C ASP A 235 8.97 -7.95 8.56
N LEU A 236 9.19 -6.84 9.27
CA LEU A 236 9.01 -5.49 8.73
C LEU A 236 9.94 -5.21 7.55
N ALA A 237 11.21 -5.61 7.63
CA ALA A 237 12.15 -5.41 6.53
C ALA A 237 11.69 -6.14 5.27
N THR A 238 11.19 -7.38 5.42
CA THR A 238 10.63 -8.14 4.30
C THR A 238 9.40 -7.43 3.73
N GLY A 239 8.50 -6.97 4.61
CA GLY A 239 7.30 -6.23 4.19
C GLY A 239 7.63 -4.98 3.37
N TYR A 240 8.49 -4.10 3.91
CA TYR A 240 8.83 -2.85 3.23
C TYR A 240 9.74 -3.04 2.01
N VAL A 241 10.56 -4.10 1.94
CA VAL A 241 11.26 -4.46 0.69
C VAL A 241 10.27 -4.83 -0.40
N MET A 242 9.24 -5.63 -0.07
CA MET A 242 8.19 -5.98 -1.03
C MET A 242 7.41 -4.73 -1.47
N THR A 243 7.02 -3.87 -0.52
CA THR A 243 6.39 -2.57 -0.83
C THR A 243 7.28 -1.71 -1.73
N ALA A 244 8.59 -1.64 -1.47
CA ALA A 244 9.52 -0.87 -2.29
C ALA A 244 9.63 -1.43 -3.71
N VAL A 245 9.80 -2.74 -3.87
CA VAL A 245 9.84 -3.41 -5.19
C VAL A 245 8.57 -3.10 -5.98
N PHE A 246 7.42 -3.17 -5.33
CA PHE A 246 6.14 -2.85 -5.95
C PHE A 246 6.05 -1.37 -6.34
N GLY A 247 6.40 -0.45 -5.44
CA GLY A 247 6.39 0.98 -5.71
C GLY A 247 7.32 1.37 -6.87
N LEU A 248 8.52 0.77 -6.91
CA LEU A 248 9.46 0.95 -8.03
C LEU A 248 8.86 0.46 -9.34
N ALA A 249 8.26 -0.73 -9.34
CA ALA A 249 7.60 -1.28 -10.52
C ALA A 249 6.49 -0.35 -11.04
N MET A 250 5.70 0.24 -10.13
CA MET A 250 4.66 1.20 -10.50
C MET A 250 5.21 2.51 -11.08
N VAL A 251 6.30 3.05 -10.51
CA VAL A 251 6.96 4.23 -11.07
C VAL A 251 7.50 3.93 -12.48
N VAL A 252 8.11 2.76 -12.68
CA VAL A 252 8.60 2.32 -14.00
C VAL A 252 7.45 2.23 -15.02
N ILE A 253 6.34 1.60 -14.64
CA ILE A 253 5.14 1.53 -15.49
C ILE A 253 4.63 2.94 -15.82
N GLY A 254 4.46 3.79 -14.79
CA GLY A 254 4.00 5.17 -14.95
C GLY A 254 4.89 5.98 -15.89
N SER A 255 6.21 5.88 -15.73
CA SER A 255 7.18 6.59 -16.58
C SER A 255 7.11 6.21 -18.06
N SER A 256 6.64 4.98 -18.35
CA SER A 256 6.48 4.49 -19.72
C SER A 256 5.20 5.01 -20.38
N LEU A 257 4.23 5.48 -19.58
CA LEU A 257 2.94 6.01 -20.04
C LEU A 257 2.95 7.54 -20.25
N GLY A 258 3.92 8.24 -19.68
CA GLY A 258 4.01 9.70 -19.71
C GLY A 258 3.07 10.41 -18.72
N PRO A 259 3.00 11.75 -18.75
CA PRO A 259 2.12 12.54 -17.89
C PRO A 259 0.66 12.09 -18.06
N MET A 260 0.04 11.66 -16.96
CA MET A 260 -1.32 11.15 -16.97
C MET A 260 -2.25 12.20 -16.34
N GLU A 261 -3.21 12.69 -17.11
CA GLU A 261 -4.27 13.51 -16.53
C GLU A 261 -5.09 12.64 -15.55
N GLY A 262 -5.20 13.07 -14.30
CA GLY A 262 -6.00 12.41 -13.24
C GLY A 262 -7.52 12.40 -13.47
N GLY A 263 -7.97 12.39 -14.73
CA GLY A 263 -9.37 12.46 -15.16
C GLY A 263 -10.17 11.17 -14.94
N GLY A 264 -9.53 10.06 -14.57
CA GLY A 264 -10.22 8.79 -14.32
C GLY A 264 -11.25 8.85 -13.18
N ALA A 265 -11.07 9.75 -12.21
CA ALA A 265 -11.92 9.91 -11.03
C ALA A 265 -12.88 11.13 -11.08
N LYS A 266 -12.91 11.86 -12.20
CA LYS A 266 -13.92 12.89 -12.45
C LYS A 266 -15.12 12.32 -13.23
#